data_AF-A0A0A1TP33-F1
#
_entry.id   AF-A0A0A1TP33-F1
#
_cell.length_a   1.000
_cell.length_b   1.000
_cell.length_c   1.000
_cell.angle_alpha   90.00
_cell.angle_beta   90.00
_cell.angle_gamma   90.00
#
_symmetry.space_group_name_H-M   'P 1'
#
loop_
_entity.id
_entity.type
_entity.pdbx_description
1 polymer ?
#
loop_
_entity_poly.entity_id
_entity_poly.type
_entity_poly.pdbx_seq_one_letter_code
_entity_poly.pdbx_strand_id
1 'polypeptide(L)'
;MSLVGDPSDTFDDAIEEAFKQGILTVVASGNDNKDCSNLSPARAAIRYNRDRWYWGTSSNSTIGSNYGAPVDIHASGAEIVSTFIGDPDAAETFDGTSGAAPLVSGLALYLMVLENITTPAAVTNRIKDLGTKNVVNESPAGTVNLLAFNGIDSATKPKPYSH
;
A
#
# COMPACT_ATOMS: atom_id res chain seq x y z
N MET A 1 -1.79 -1.77 7.91
CA MET A 1 -0.75 -2.06 8.91
C MET A 1 0.49 -1.27 8.57
N SER A 2 0.68 -0.14 9.25
CA SER A 2 1.84 0.75 9.05
C SER A 2 3.01 0.32 9.93
N LEU A 3 3.39 -0.96 9.85
CA LEU A 3 4.48 -1.54 10.64
C LEU A 3 5.13 -2.70 9.90
N VAL A 4 6.42 -2.89 10.17
CA VAL A 4 7.22 -4.02 9.74
C VAL A 4 8.23 -4.35 10.84
N GLY A 5 8.67 -5.60 10.93
CA GLY A 5 9.70 -6.03 11.87
C GLY A 5 10.35 -7.34 11.45
N ASP A 6 11.02 -7.97 12.41
CA ASP A 6 11.67 -9.25 12.23
C ASP A 6 10.68 -10.34 11.80
N PRO A 7 11.13 -11.36 11.05
CA PRO A 7 10.27 -12.41 10.54
C PRO A 7 9.57 -13.19 11.68
N SER A 8 8.27 -13.39 11.54
CA SER A 8 7.41 -14.07 12.51
C SER A 8 6.37 -14.93 11.81
N ASP A 9 6.52 -16.25 11.90
CA ASP A 9 5.59 -17.21 11.27
C ASP A 9 4.17 -17.04 11.80
N THR A 10 4.01 -16.84 13.11
CA THR A 10 2.69 -16.62 13.74
C THR A 10 1.99 -15.39 13.20
N PHE A 11 2.74 -14.32 12.94
CA PHE A 11 2.15 -13.08 12.43
C PHE A 11 1.75 -13.22 10.97
N ASP A 12 2.60 -13.87 10.17
CA ASP A 12 2.32 -14.20 8.78
C ASP A 12 1.07 -15.11 8.64
N ASP A 13 0.97 -16.14 9.50
CA ASP A 13 -0.18 -17.04 9.59
C ASP A 13 -1.47 -16.26 9.89
N ALA A 14 -1.42 -15.32 10.84
CA ALA A 14 -2.58 -14.52 11.23
C ALA A 14 -3.13 -13.67 10.06
N ILE A 15 -2.25 -13.13 9.21
CA ILE A 15 -2.67 -12.33 8.05
C ILE A 15 -3.24 -13.22 6.94
N GLU A 16 -2.67 -14.41 6.71
CA GLU A 16 -3.25 -15.37 5.77
C GLU A 16 -4.64 -15.83 6.23
N GLU A 17 -4.85 -16.09 7.51
CA GLU A 17 -6.17 -16.44 8.04
C GLU A 17 -7.17 -15.29 7.94
N ALA A 18 -6.74 -14.04 8.18
CA ALA A 18 -7.57 -12.87 7.94
C ALA A 18 -7.97 -12.75 6.46
N PHE A 19 -7.01 -12.94 5.55
CA PHE A 19 -7.24 -12.90 4.11
C PHE A 19 -8.25 -13.98 3.65
N LYS A 20 -8.13 -15.21 4.17
CA LYS A 20 -9.10 -16.30 3.90
C LYS A 20 -10.52 -15.96 4.37
N GLN A 21 -10.66 -15.13 5.41
CA GLN A 21 -11.94 -14.63 5.89
C GLN A 21 -12.45 -13.40 5.12
N GLY A 22 -11.77 -12.99 4.05
CA GLY A 22 -12.16 -11.85 3.22
C GLY A 22 -11.68 -10.50 3.74
N ILE A 23 -10.77 -10.47 4.72
CA ILE A 23 -10.19 -9.24 5.24
C ILE A 23 -8.96 -8.89 4.40
N LEU A 24 -9.03 -7.77 3.68
CA LEU A 24 -7.87 -7.23 3.00
C LEU A 24 -6.91 -6.61 4.02
N THR A 25 -5.66 -7.03 3.98
CA THR A 25 -4.58 -6.41 4.76
C THR A 25 -3.67 -5.62 3.83
N VAL A 26 -3.47 -4.35 4.13
CA VAL A 26 -2.49 -3.49 3.47
C VAL A 26 -1.30 -3.30 4.40
N VAL A 27 -0.07 -3.50 3.92
CA VAL A 27 1.14 -3.50 4.75
C VAL A 27 2.16 -2.48 4.22
N ALA A 28 2.82 -1.77 5.13
CA ALA A 28 3.97 -0.93 4.80
C ALA A 28 5.22 -1.78 4.57
N SER A 29 6.01 -1.50 3.54
CA SER A 29 7.22 -2.27 3.25
C SER A 29 8.35 -2.05 4.28
N GLY A 30 8.38 -0.90 4.95
CA GLY A 30 9.42 -0.50 5.90
C GLY A 30 10.37 0.57 5.37
N ASN A 31 11.16 1.16 6.27
CA ASN A 31 11.93 2.37 5.99
C ASN A 31 13.46 2.19 6.15
N ASP A 32 13.99 1.01 5.81
CA ASP A 32 15.41 0.69 6.04
C ASP A 32 16.22 0.62 4.73
N ASN A 33 15.61 0.94 3.58
CA ASN A 33 16.21 0.80 2.24
C ASN A 33 16.82 -0.59 2.01
N LYS A 34 16.09 -1.66 2.37
CA LYS A 34 16.53 -3.05 2.21
C LYS A 34 15.43 -3.92 1.59
N ASP A 35 15.81 -5.13 1.15
CA ASP A 35 14.87 -6.12 0.68
C ASP A 35 13.93 -6.58 1.82
N CYS A 36 12.61 -6.45 1.62
CA CYS A 36 11.60 -6.83 2.61
C CYS A 36 11.16 -8.30 2.55
N SER A 37 11.77 -9.12 1.68
CA SER A 37 11.44 -10.55 1.52
C SER A 37 11.63 -11.38 2.78
N ASN A 38 12.38 -10.88 3.77
CA ASN A 38 12.61 -11.54 5.06
C ASN A 38 12.03 -10.78 6.26
N LEU A 39 11.11 -9.83 6.05
CA LEU A 39 10.49 -9.07 7.13
C LEU A 39 9.03 -9.44 7.31
N SER A 40 8.50 -9.43 8.53
CA SER A 40 7.06 -9.64 8.76
C SER A 40 6.35 -8.31 9.04
N PRO A 41 5.12 -8.12 8.53
CA PRO A 41 4.35 -9.08 7.74
C PRO A 41 4.62 -9.05 6.22
N ALA A 42 5.67 -8.32 5.78
CA ALA A 42 5.95 -8.15 4.36
C ALA A 42 6.14 -9.48 3.61
N ARG A 43 6.86 -10.45 4.18
CA ARG A 43 7.22 -11.73 3.53
C ARG A 43 6.06 -12.72 3.38
N ALA A 44 4.94 -12.48 4.03
CA ALA A 44 3.88 -13.47 4.09
C ALA A 44 3.17 -13.69 2.75
N ALA A 45 3.15 -12.68 1.86
CA ALA A 45 2.71 -12.84 0.47
C ALA A 45 3.57 -13.88 -0.29
N ILE A 46 4.89 -13.83 -0.11
CA ILE A 46 5.83 -14.81 -0.68
C ILE A 46 5.60 -16.19 -0.06
N ARG A 47 5.49 -16.26 1.28
CA ARG A 47 5.33 -17.54 2.01
C ARG A 47 4.15 -18.37 1.52
N TYR A 48 3.04 -17.72 1.15
CA TYR A 48 1.83 -18.40 0.68
C TYR A 48 1.64 -18.38 -0.83
N ASN A 49 2.63 -17.91 -1.60
CA ASN A 49 2.52 -17.68 -3.05
C ASN A 49 1.23 -16.92 -3.42
N ARG A 50 0.95 -15.83 -2.70
CA ARG A 50 -0.26 -15.04 -2.87
C ARG A 50 0.07 -13.75 -3.60
N ASP A 51 -0.30 -13.67 -4.87
CA ASP A 51 -0.25 -12.43 -5.66
C ASP A 51 -1.29 -11.36 -5.21
N ARG A 52 -1.95 -11.57 -4.06
CA ARG A 52 -3.27 -11.00 -3.72
C ARG A 52 -3.26 -10.10 -2.48
N TRP A 53 -2.08 -9.83 -1.98
CA TRP A 53 -1.78 -9.05 -0.80
C TRP A 53 -1.58 -7.58 -1.32
N TYR A 54 -1.93 -6.49 -0.59
CA TYR A 54 -1.48 -5.11 -0.88
C TYR A 54 -0.31 -4.52 -0.06
N TRP A 55 0.84 -4.35 -0.71
CA TRP A 55 2.09 -3.92 -0.09
C TRP A 55 2.46 -2.56 -0.65
N GLY A 56 2.42 -1.54 0.20
CA GLY A 56 2.72 -0.16 -0.16
C GLY A 56 4.17 0.21 0.16
N THR A 57 4.92 0.61 -0.84
CA THR A 57 6.20 1.32 -0.67
C THR A 57 5.98 2.82 -0.83
N SER A 58 6.90 3.62 -0.31
CA SER A 58 6.89 5.06 -0.54
C SER A 58 7.71 5.39 -1.77
N SER A 59 7.08 5.97 -2.80
CA SER A 59 7.84 6.69 -3.82
C SER A 59 8.29 8.05 -3.26
N ASN A 60 9.53 8.46 -3.56
CA ASN A 60 10.09 9.79 -3.23
C ASN A 60 10.26 10.11 -1.73
N SER A 61 10.28 9.10 -0.84
CA SER A 61 10.55 9.35 0.59
C SER A 61 12.02 9.60 0.87
N THR A 62 12.29 10.58 1.74
CA THR A 62 13.61 10.98 2.22
C THR A 62 14.25 9.94 3.16
N ILE A 63 13.43 9.10 3.82
CA ILE A 63 13.88 8.11 4.81
C ILE A 63 14.22 6.74 4.21
N GLY A 64 14.05 6.57 2.90
CA GLY A 64 14.29 5.32 2.18
C GLY A 64 13.16 4.30 2.37
N SER A 65 12.77 3.62 1.29
CA SER A 65 11.73 2.58 1.33
C SER A 65 12.37 1.22 1.14
N ASN A 66 11.92 0.22 1.89
CA ASN A 66 12.22 -1.16 1.57
C ASN A 66 11.61 -1.57 0.22
N TYR A 67 12.18 -2.60 -0.38
CA TYR A 67 11.93 -2.99 -1.77
C TYR A 67 11.92 -4.53 -1.92
N GLY A 68 11.75 -5.03 -3.15
CA GLY A 68 11.83 -6.46 -3.48
C GLY A 68 10.49 -7.09 -3.87
N ALA A 69 10.53 -8.42 -4.06
CA ALA A 69 9.42 -9.21 -4.58
C ALA A 69 8.09 -9.15 -3.77
N PRO A 70 8.08 -8.89 -2.44
CA PRO A 70 6.81 -8.73 -1.73
C PRO A 70 6.05 -7.45 -2.07
N VAL A 71 6.66 -6.48 -2.74
CA VAL A 71 6.01 -5.20 -3.03
C VAL A 71 5.06 -5.35 -4.21
N ASP A 72 3.79 -5.03 -3.99
CA ASP A 72 2.74 -5.04 -5.02
C ASP A 72 2.53 -3.66 -5.67
N ILE A 73 2.75 -2.57 -4.94
CA ILE A 73 2.55 -1.22 -5.46
C ILE A 73 3.30 -0.14 -4.66
N HIS A 74 3.70 0.94 -5.34
CA HIS A 74 4.17 2.16 -4.73
C HIS A 74 3.00 3.12 -4.48
N ALA A 75 3.06 3.91 -3.42
CA ALA A 75 2.19 5.06 -3.21
C ALA A 75 3.01 6.24 -2.68
N SER A 76 2.39 7.41 -2.61
CA SER A 76 3.05 8.54 -1.96
C SER A 76 3.25 8.22 -0.48
N GLY A 77 4.46 8.41 0.01
CA GLY A 77 4.76 8.36 1.43
C GLY A 77 5.75 9.44 1.82
N ALA A 78 5.90 10.47 0.99
CA ALA A 78 6.73 11.63 1.25
C ALA A 78 5.84 12.85 1.45
N GLU A 79 6.20 13.70 2.40
CA GLU A 79 5.52 14.96 2.71
C GLU A 79 4.00 14.78 2.93
N ILE A 80 3.62 13.68 3.59
CA ILE A 80 2.21 13.37 3.86
C ILE A 80 1.72 14.18 5.05
N VAL A 81 0.88 15.17 4.78
CA VAL A 81 0.18 15.93 5.83
C VAL A 81 -1.02 15.13 6.33
N SER A 82 -1.09 14.89 7.63
CA SER A 82 -2.22 14.22 8.27
C SER A 82 -2.50 14.79 9.65
N THR A 83 -3.62 14.39 10.24
CA THR A 83 -4.02 14.76 11.61
C THR A 83 -2.98 14.32 12.63
N PHE A 84 -2.77 15.13 13.67
CA PHE A 84 -1.80 14.86 14.73
C PHE A 84 -2.40 14.99 16.14
N ILE A 85 -1.71 14.42 17.12
CA ILE A 85 -2.14 14.45 18.52
C ILE A 85 -1.82 15.82 19.16
N GLY A 86 -2.74 16.31 20.00
CA GLY A 86 -2.53 17.51 20.82
C GLY A 86 -3.65 18.54 20.71
N ASP A 87 -4.22 18.70 19.52
CA ASP A 87 -5.34 19.62 19.24
C ASP A 87 -6.28 19.02 18.17
N PRO A 88 -7.60 19.30 18.18
CA PRO A 88 -8.53 18.80 17.17
C PRO A 88 -8.18 19.18 15.71
N ASP A 89 -7.50 20.32 15.53
CA ASP A 89 -7.09 20.82 14.22
C ASP A 89 -5.58 20.62 13.97
N ALA A 90 -4.89 19.88 14.85
CA ALA A 90 -3.46 19.62 14.69
C ALA A 90 -3.19 18.76 13.45
N ALA A 91 -2.17 19.15 12.70
CA ALA A 91 -1.65 18.39 11.58
C ALA A 91 -0.12 18.33 11.64
N GLU A 92 0.44 17.24 11.14
CA GLU A 92 1.88 17.06 11.02
C GLU A 92 2.20 16.40 9.67
N THR A 93 3.39 16.70 9.15
CA THR A 93 3.92 16.15 7.91
C THR A 93 4.82 14.97 8.22
N PHE A 94 4.54 13.81 7.63
CA PHE A 94 5.30 12.59 7.83
C PHE A 94 5.90 12.07 6.53
N ASP A 95 7.09 11.48 6.66
CA ASP A 95 7.73 10.67 5.64
C ASP A 95 7.72 9.20 6.07
N GLY A 96 7.50 8.30 5.11
CA GLY A 96 7.62 6.85 5.27
C GLY A 96 6.53 6.02 4.63
N THR A 97 6.83 4.73 4.51
CA THR A 97 5.90 3.69 4.04
C THR A 97 4.66 3.55 4.92
N SER A 98 4.75 4.01 6.17
CA SER A 98 3.63 4.14 7.10
C SER A 98 2.53 5.08 6.62
N GLY A 99 2.87 6.10 5.81
CA GLY A 99 1.91 6.99 5.14
C GLY A 99 1.38 6.44 3.81
N ALA A 100 2.18 5.62 3.12
CA ALA A 100 1.76 4.94 1.89
C ALA A 100 0.67 3.88 2.15
N ALA A 101 0.82 3.08 3.21
CA ALA A 101 -0.15 2.03 3.56
C ALA A 101 -1.60 2.52 3.77
N PRO A 102 -1.89 3.59 4.54
CA PRO A 102 -3.25 4.11 4.67
C PRO A 102 -3.80 4.72 3.38
N LEU A 103 -2.96 5.32 2.51
CA LEU A 103 -3.41 5.79 1.19
C LEU A 103 -3.90 4.64 0.31
N VAL A 104 -3.13 3.54 0.25
CA VAL A 104 -3.54 2.35 -0.51
C VAL A 104 -4.77 1.69 0.12
N SER A 105 -4.89 1.71 1.45
CA SER A 105 -6.09 1.22 2.15
C SER A 105 -7.33 2.04 1.78
N GLY A 106 -7.22 3.36 1.76
CA GLY A 106 -8.29 4.26 1.33
C GLY A 106 -8.67 4.04 -0.14
N LEU A 107 -7.68 3.85 -1.01
CA LEU A 107 -7.89 3.55 -2.43
C LEU A 107 -8.64 2.21 -2.62
N ALA A 108 -8.27 1.17 -1.88
CA ALA A 108 -8.95 -0.12 -1.92
C ALA A 108 -10.43 0.03 -1.54
N LEU A 109 -10.72 0.69 -0.41
CA LEU A 109 -12.10 0.94 0.02
C LEU A 109 -12.89 1.78 -0.98
N TYR A 110 -12.28 2.83 -1.52
CA TYR A 110 -12.87 3.67 -2.56
C TYR A 110 -13.31 2.85 -3.78
N LEU A 111 -12.43 2.00 -4.31
CA LEU A 111 -12.74 1.15 -5.46
C LEU A 111 -13.74 0.04 -5.13
N MET A 112 -13.66 -0.55 -3.93
CA MET A 112 -14.62 -1.56 -3.48
C MET A 112 -16.05 -1.01 -3.49
N VAL A 113 -16.24 0.21 -2.99
CA VAL A 113 -17.55 0.87 -2.99
C VAL A 113 -17.95 1.31 -4.40
N LEU A 114 -17.05 1.97 -5.12
CA LEU A 114 -17.35 2.53 -6.44
C LEU A 114 -17.69 1.45 -7.49
N GLU A 115 -16.96 0.34 -7.47
CA GLU A 115 -17.05 -0.71 -8.49
C GLU A 115 -17.74 -1.99 -7.98
N ASN A 116 -18.31 -1.94 -6.76
CA ASN A 116 -18.99 -3.08 -6.13
C ASN A 116 -18.11 -4.34 -6.02
N ILE A 117 -16.83 -4.16 -5.68
CA ILE A 117 -15.87 -5.25 -5.50
C ILE A 117 -15.94 -5.77 -4.06
N THR A 118 -16.13 -7.08 -3.90
CA THR A 118 -16.42 -7.69 -2.58
C THR A 118 -15.33 -8.60 -2.04
N THR A 119 -14.24 -8.84 -2.80
CA THR A 119 -13.17 -9.75 -2.37
C THR A 119 -11.81 -9.05 -2.34
N PRO A 120 -10.94 -9.37 -1.36
CA PRO A 120 -9.57 -8.88 -1.31
C PRO A 120 -8.82 -9.13 -2.62
N ALA A 121 -8.93 -10.32 -3.18
CA ALA A 121 -8.27 -10.69 -4.44
C ALA A 121 -8.68 -9.79 -5.63
N ALA A 122 -9.99 -9.52 -5.77
CA ALA A 122 -10.49 -8.73 -6.87
C ALA A 122 -10.08 -7.26 -6.73
N VAL A 123 -10.15 -6.70 -5.51
CA VAL A 123 -9.65 -5.33 -5.31
C VAL A 123 -8.14 -5.31 -5.49
N THR A 124 -7.40 -6.37 -5.12
CA THR A 124 -5.95 -6.56 -5.37
C THR A 124 -5.54 -6.46 -6.83
N ASN A 125 -6.27 -7.14 -7.69
CA ASN A 125 -6.00 -7.05 -9.11
C ASN A 125 -6.39 -5.67 -9.67
N ARG A 126 -7.48 -5.08 -9.16
CA ARG A 126 -7.97 -3.81 -9.67
C ARG A 126 -7.01 -2.63 -9.48
N ILE A 127 -6.41 -2.45 -8.29
CA ILE A 127 -5.43 -1.36 -8.13
C ILE A 127 -4.16 -1.67 -8.94
N LYS A 128 -3.76 -2.95 -9.04
CA LYS A 128 -2.62 -3.33 -9.89
C LYS A 128 -2.86 -3.01 -11.37
N ASP A 129 -4.09 -3.20 -11.85
CA ASP A 129 -4.49 -2.87 -13.21
C ASP A 129 -4.54 -1.35 -13.46
N LEU A 130 -4.97 -0.57 -12.47
CA LEU A 130 -5.05 0.89 -12.55
C LEU A 130 -3.70 1.57 -12.39
N GLY A 131 -2.74 0.94 -11.70
CA GLY A 131 -1.50 1.57 -11.33
C GLY A 131 -0.73 2.16 -12.53
N THR A 132 -0.17 3.34 -12.34
CA THR A 132 0.64 4.01 -13.36
C THR A 132 1.99 3.30 -13.45
N LYS A 133 2.28 2.73 -14.62
CA LYS A 133 3.47 1.89 -14.85
C LYS A 133 4.70 2.74 -15.14
N ASN A 134 5.86 2.31 -14.65
CA ASN A 134 7.18 2.84 -15.01
C ASN A 134 7.38 4.34 -14.70
N VAL A 135 6.72 4.86 -13.66
CA VAL A 135 6.85 6.27 -13.23
C VAL A 135 7.63 6.43 -11.94
N VAL A 136 7.92 5.33 -11.23
CA VAL A 136 8.79 5.37 -10.06
C VAL A 136 10.23 5.38 -10.56
N ASN A 137 10.87 6.54 -10.45
CA ASN A 137 12.27 6.70 -10.80
C ASN A 137 13.13 5.79 -9.91
N GLU A 138 14.13 5.14 -10.52
CA GLU A 138 15.10 4.30 -9.81
C GLU A 138 14.49 3.18 -8.95
N SER A 139 13.30 2.67 -9.34
CA SER A 139 12.67 1.52 -8.68
C SER A 139 13.67 0.37 -8.55
N PRO A 140 14.00 -0.11 -7.33
CA PRO A 140 15.02 -1.14 -7.14
C PRO A 140 14.69 -2.43 -7.89
N ALA A 141 15.73 -3.08 -8.43
CA ALA A 141 15.58 -4.34 -9.17
C ALA A 141 14.83 -5.39 -8.33
N GLY A 142 13.93 -6.14 -8.98
CA GLY A 142 13.07 -7.12 -8.29
C GLY A 142 11.84 -6.51 -7.58
N THR A 143 11.64 -5.20 -7.68
CA THR A 143 10.45 -4.48 -7.19
C THR A 143 9.58 -4.08 -8.37
N VAL A 144 8.26 -4.18 -8.21
CA VAL A 144 7.32 -3.72 -9.23
C VAL A 144 7.40 -2.21 -9.43
N ASN A 145 7.49 -1.72 -10.67
CA ASN A 145 7.43 -0.29 -10.97
C ASN A 145 5.99 0.14 -11.30
N LEU A 146 5.17 0.23 -10.26
CA LEU A 146 3.76 0.55 -10.36
C LEU A 146 3.37 1.54 -9.26
N LEU A 147 2.84 2.70 -9.64
CA LEU A 147 2.36 3.72 -8.71
C LEU A 147 0.83 3.67 -8.57
N ALA A 148 0.33 3.71 -7.34
CA ALA A 148 -1.09 3.69 -7.02
C ALA A 148 -1.84 4.84 -7.71
N PHE A 149 -2.96 4.50 -8.34
CA PHE A 149 -3.79 5.44 -9.09
C PHE A 149 -5.27 5.12 -8.89
N ASN A 150 -6.09 6.15 -8.71
CA ASN A 150 -7.52 6.01 -8.42
C ASN A 150 -8.42 5.90 -9.66
N GLY A 151 -7.83 5.87 -10.86
CA GLY A 151 -8.57 5.72 -12.12
C GLY A 151 -9.23 7.01 -12.63
N ILE A 152 -9.03 8.17 -11.97
CA ILE A 152 -9.54 9.46 -12.44
C ILE A 152 -8.48 10.11 -13.33
N ASP A 153 -8.72 10.13 -14.63
CA ASP A 153 -7.94 10.94 -15.56
C ASP A 153 -8.29 12.42 -15.36
N SER A 154 -7.33 13.31 -15.57
CA SER A 154 -7.51 14.77 -15.53
C SER A 154 -8.59 15.24 -16.51
N ALA A 155 -8.89 14.43 -17.53
CA ALA A 155 -9.95 14.63 -18.52
C ALA A 155 -11.36 14.23 -18.03
N THR A 156 -11.49 13.44 -16.95
CA THR A 156 -12.76 12.95 -16.39
C THR A 156 -12.93 13.39 -14.93
N LYS A 157 -12.77 14.69 -14.67
CA LYS A 157 -13.12 15.25 -13.34
C LYS A 157 -14.57 14.87 -13.00
N PRO A 158 -14.82 14.20 -11.86
CA PRO A 158 -16.19 14.00 -11.39
C PRO A 158 -16.85 15.36 -11.23
N LYS A 159 -18.10 15.50 -11.68
CA LYS A 159 -18.90 16.68 -11.32
C LYS A 159 -18.95 16.73 -9.79
N PRO A 160 -18.71 17.90 -9.17
CA PRO A 160 -18.80 18.01 -7.72
C PRO A 160 -20.18 17.54 -7.27
N TYR A 161 -20.23 16.70 -6.24
CA TYR A 161 -21.48 16.29 -5.62
C TYR A 161 -22.17 17.55 -5.10
N SER A 162 -23.34 17.85 -5.66
CA SER A 162 -24.24 18.85 -5.11
C SER A 162 -24.94 18.23 -3.89
N HIS A 163 -24.57 18.69 -2.70
CA HIS A 163 -25.43 18.59 -1.52
C HIS A 163 -26.51 19.67 -1.57
#